data_AF-A0A0Q9JQN4-F1
#
_entry.id   AF-A0A0Q9JQN4-F1
#
_cell.length_a   1.000
_cell.length_b   1.000
_cell.length_c   1.000
_cell.angle_alpha   90.00
_cell.angle_beta   90.00
_cell.angle_gamma   90.00
#
_symmetry.space_group_name_H-M   'P 1'
#
loop_
_entity.id
_entity.type
_entity.pdbx_description
1 polymer ?
#
loop_
_entity_poly.entity_id
_entity_poly.type
_entity_poly.pdbx_seq_one_letter_code
_entity_poly.pdbx_strand_id
1 'polypeptide(L)'
;MRVGVYIDGFNLYYGGLAQLGSTAGWKWIDLRALASRYASWQGAHVERVIYCTARVNDPDDPAQTQRQDFYLKALKLHGSVDVIEEGYYASWANESVMTVEPAGTRAPSVMRDPKRLLSWSPGLRVRRNGDGTMFATVRKREEKGSDVNVATHLLADVLQGHVEAAIVISNDSDLALPIRIAREHVPIGLINPGRKPLAGALKGHAGEGVGRHWWRRLDPSDLQECQLPNPVAGIAKPSTW
;
A
#
# COMPACT_ATOMS: atom_id res chain seq x y z
N MET A 1 3.33 -21.16 16.96
CA MET A 1 2.99 -19.74 17.06
C MET A 1 2.08 -19.37 15.90
N ARG A 2 0.81 -19.09 16.17
CA ARG A 2 -0.17 -18.62 15.16
C ARG A 2 0.19 -17.21 14.72
N VAL A 3 0.59 -17.03 13.46
CA VAL A 3 0.98 -15.72 12.91
C VAL A 3 -0.17 -15.11 12.12
N GLY A 4 -0.59 -13.91 12.49
CA GLY A 4 -1.44 -13.05 11.67
C GLY A 4 -0.60 -12.20 10.72
N VAL A 5 -1.03 -12.05 9.47
CA VAL A 5 -0.34 -11.27 8.45
C VAL A 5 -1.28 -10.18 7.96
N TYR A 6 -0.85 -8.92 8.06
CA TYR A 6 -1.64 -7.74 7.69
C TYR A 6 -0.89 -6.98 6.61
N ILE A 7 -1.49 -6.95 5.42
CA ILE A 7 -0.82 -6.50 4.20
C ILE A 7 -1.50 -5.23 3.72
N ASP A 8 -0.70 -4.18 3.60
CA ASP A 8 -1.06 -2.96 2.90
C ASP A 8 -0.81 -3.16 1.40
N GLY A 9 -1.90 -3.29 0.65
CA GLY A 9 -1.85 -3.59 -0.77
C GLY A 9 -1.23 -2.50 -1.62
N PHE A 10 -1.35 -1.23 -1.22
CA PHE A 10 -0.75 -0.12 -1.95
C PHE A 10 0.73 -0.01 -1.69
N ASN A 11 1.14 -0.10 -0.43
CA ASN A 11 2.55 -0.07 -0.07
C ASN A 11 3.29 -1.27 -0.69
N LEU A 12 2.67 -2.46 -0.69
CA LEU A 12 3.21 -3.63 -1.40
C LEU A 12 3.32 -3.40 -2.91
N TYR A 13 2.26 -2.93 -3.56
CA TYR A 13 2.26 -2.71 -5.02
C TYR A 13 3.29 -1.66 -5.45
N TYR A 14 3.28 -0.48 -4.82
CA TYR A 14 4.22 0.59 -5.15
C TYR A 14 5.64 0.26 -4.71
N GLY A 15 5.81 -0.52 -3.64
CA GLY A 15 7.09 -1.10 -3.24
C GLY A 15 7.65 -1.99 -4.34
N GLY A 16 6.88 -2.99 -4.79
CA GLY A 16 7.26 -3.87 -5.90
C GLY A 16 7.54 -3.11 -7.19
N LEU A 17 6.71 -2.11 -7.54
CA LEU A 17 6.94 -1.25 -8.70
C LEU A 17 8.25 -0.47 -8.59
N ALA A 18 8.56 0.05 -7.41
CA ALA A 18 9.83 0.73 -7.17
C ALA A 18 11.00 -0.26 -7.30
N GLN A 19 10.86 -1.51 -6.86
CA GLN A 19 11.91 -2.53 -6.87
C GLN A 19 12.16 -3.14 -8.26
N LEU A 20 11.10 -3.52 -8.98
CA LEU A 20 11.13 -4.32 -10.20
C LEU A 20 10.62 -3.58 -11.44
N GLY A 21 10.13 -2.35 -11.30
CA GLY A 21 9.54 -1.58 -12.39
C GLY A 21 8.29 -2.25 -12.96
N SER A 22 7.98 -1.94 -14.22
CA SER A 22 6.84 -2.51 -14.94
C SER A 22 7.11 -3.91 -15.53
N THR A 23 8.23 -4.54 -15.17
CA THR A 23 8.61 -5.88 -15.66
C THR A 23 7.51 -6.90 -15.38
N ALA A 24 7.19 -7.75 -16.36
CA ALA A 24 6.24 -8.84 -16.18
C ALA A 24 6.81 -9.88 -15.21
N GLY A 25 5.95 -10.55 -14.44
CA GLY A 25 6.33 -11.73 -13.65
C GLY A 25 6.18 -11.62 -12.13
N TRP A 26 5.84 -10.45 -11.58
CA TRP A 26 5.77 -10.27 -10.12
C TRP A 26 4.38 -9.88 -9.58
N LYS A 27 3.46 -9.48 -10.45
CA LYS A 27 2.14 -8.96 -10.04
C LYS A 27 1.10 -10.05 -9.74
N TRP A 28 1.40 -11.31 -10.06
CA TRP A 28 0.52 -12.46 -9.77
C TRP A 28 0.95 -13.15 -8.47
N ILE A 29 1.22 -12.36 -7.43
CA ILE A 29 1.88 -12.81 -6.21
C ILE A 29 0.95 -13.57 -5.27
N ASP A 30 1.44 -14.70 -4.76
CA ASP A 30 0.84 -15.44 -3.65
C ASP A 30 1.30 -14.81 -2.33
N LEU A 31 0.38 -14.10 -1.69
CA LEU A 31 0.61 -13.35 -0.46
C LEU A 31 0.87 -14.26 0.75
N ARG A 32 0.21 -15.42 0.85
CA ARG A 32 0.46 -16.38 1.92
C ARG A 32 1.82 -17.05 1.74
N ALA A 33 2.16 -17.46 0.52
CA ALA A 33 3.48 -18.03 0.24
C ALA A 33 4.59 -17.02 0.54
N LEU A 34 4.40 -15.76 0.14
CA LEU A 34 5.33 -14.68 0.48
C LEU A 34 5.47 -14.53 2.00
N ALA A 35 4.38 -14.34 2.73
CA ALA A 35 4.44 -14.11 4.17
C ALA A 35 5.04 -15.30 4.94
N SER A 36 4.80 -16.53 4.46
CA SER A 36 5.34 -17.74 5.06
C SER A 36 6.87 -17.80 5.03
N ARG A 37 7.53 -17.23 4.01
CA ARG A 37 9.01 -17.11 3.96
C ARG A 37 9.58 -16.29 5.11
N TYR A 38 8.78 -15.37 5.65
CA TYR A 38 9.20 -14.42 6.69
C TYR A 38 8.71 -14.77 8.10
N ALA A 39 7.86 -15.79 8.25
CA ALA A 39 7.36 -16.26 9.54
C ALA A 39 8.45 -17.02 10.34
N SER A 40 9.51 -16.33 10.75
CA SER A 40 10.74 -16.93 11.26
C SER A 40 10.80 -17.19 12.78
N TRP A 41 9.68 -17.05 13.50
CA TRP A 41 9.66 -17.43 14.92
C TRP A 41 9.59 -18.95 15.08
N GLN A 42 10.12 -19.47 16.19
CA GLN A 42 10.16 -20.91 16.44
C GLN A 42 8.76 -21.53 16.43
N GLY A 43 8.56 -22.54 15.58
CA GLY A 43 7.27 -23.23 15.43
C GLY A 43 6.15 -22.31 14.92
N ALA A 44 6.49 -21.22 14.22
CA ALA A 44 5.51 -20.32 13.62
C ALA A 44 4.87 -20.92 12.38
N HIS A 45 3.58 -20.63 12.20
CA HIS A 45 2.85 -20.90 10.97
C HIS A 45 1.91 -19.73 10.68
N VAL A 46 1.67 -19.44 9.41
CA VAL A 46 0.75 -18.38 8.99
C VAL A 46 -0.68 -18.89 9.19
N GLU A 47 -1.32 -18.40 10.25
CA GLU A 47 -2.70 -18.73 10.62
C GLU A 47 -3.68 -17.93 9.76
N ARG A 48 -3.39 -16.63 9.60
CA ARG A 48 -4.34 -15.68 9.02
C ARG A 48 -3.64 -14.65 8.14
N VAL A 49 -4.21 -14.34 6.98
CA VAL A 49 -3.72 -13.35 6.03
C VAL A 49 -4.85 -12.39 5.66
N ILE A 50 -4.64 -11.12 6.00
CA ILE A 50 -5.58 -10.02 5.75
C ILE A 50 -4.93 -9.07 4.76
N TYR A 51 -5.54 -8.95 3.59
CA TYR A 51 -5.09 -8.07 2.52
C TYR A 51 -6.00 -6.84 2.43
N CYS A 52 -5.46 -5.69 2.83
CA CYS A 52 -6.18 -4.42 2.78
C CYS A 52 -5.84 -3.70 1.47
N THR A 53 -6.86 -3.39 0.68
CA THR A 53 -6.69 -2.73 -0.62
C THR A 53 -7.90 -1.83 -0.91
N ALA A 54 -7.95 -1.19 -2.07
CA ALA A 54 -9.13 -0.49 -2.55
C ALA A 54 -9.36 -0.86 -4.03
N ARG A 55 -10.63 -0.96 -4.43
CA ARG A 55 -10.97 -1.26 -5.82
C ARG A 55 -10.53 -0.13 -6.72
N VAL A 56 -9.60 -0.42 -7.63
CA VAL A 56 -9.23 0.53 -8.67
C VAL A 56 -10.44 0.75 -9.56
N ASN A 57 -10.73 2.00 -9.84
CA ASN A 57 -11.90 2.42 -10.62
C ASN A 57 -11.56 3.59 -11.53
N ASP A 58 -10.32 3.62 -12.05
CA ASP A 58 -9.89 4.66 -12.97
C ASP A 58 -10.69 4.54 -14.28
N PRO A 59 -11.54 5.52 -14.63
CA PRO A 59 -12.30 5.48 -15.87
C PRO A 59 -11.39 5.48 -17.11
N ASP A 60 -10.14 5.95 -16.95
CA ASP A 60 -9.18 6.09 -18.02
C ASP A 60 -8.38 4.78 -18.29
N ASP A 61 -8.43 3.79 -17.39
CA ASP A 61 -7.90 2.42 -17.60
C ASP A 61 -8.88 1.34 -17.11
N PRO A 62 -9.95 1.04 -17.87
CA PRO A 62 -10.92 0.01 -17.50
C PRO A 62 -10.30 -1.38 -17.34
N ALA A 63 -9.23 -1.67 -18.08
CA ALA A 63 -8.54 -2.95 -18.01
C ALA A 63 -7.81 -3.14 -16.68
N GLN A 64 -7.42 -2.05 -15.98
CA GLN A 64 -6.86 -2.12 -14.62
C GLN A 64 -7.81 -2.79 -13.65
N THR A 65 -9.09 -2.40 -13.70
CA THR A 65 -10.15 -2.93 -12.83
C THR A 65 -10.32 -4.43 -13.06
N GLN A 66 -10.35 -4.87 -14.31
CA GLN A 66 -10.48 -6.29 -14.65
C GLN A 66 -9.28 -7.12 -14.16
N ARG A 67 -8.04 -6.61 -14.35
CA ARG A 67 -6.82 -7.30 -13.87
C ARG A 67 -6.82 -7.45 -12.35
N GLN A 68 -7.19 -6.38 -11.63
CA GLN A 68 -7.31 -6.44 -10.18
C GLN A 68 -8.39 -7.44 -9.75
N ASP A 69 -9.57 -7.43 -10.39
CA ASP A 69 -10.65 -8.34 -10.04
C ASP A 69 -10.25 -9.82 -10.21
N PHE A 70 -9.55 -10.16 -11.29
CA PHE A 70 -9.01 -11.51 -11.50
C PHE A 70 -8.04 -11.90 -10.40
N TYR A 71 -7.16 -10.98 -10.00
CA TYR A 71 -6.20 -11.23 -8.92
C TYR A 71 -6.87 -11.43 -7.56
N LEU A 72 -7.79 -10.56 -7.16
CA LEU A 72 -8.48 -10.68 -5.88
C LEU A 72 -9.32 -11.97 -5.80
N LYS A 73 -9.95 -12.37 -6.92
CA LYS A 73 -10.64 -13.67 -7.01
C LYS A 73 -9.67 -14.84 -6.89
N ALA A 74 -8.55 -14.80 -7.61
CA ALA A 74 -7.53 -15.86 -7.53
C ALA A 74 -6.94 -15.99 -6.13
N LEU A 75 -6.66 -14.88 -5.44
CA LEU A 75 -6.18 -14.89 -4.05
C LEU A 75 -7.14 -15.65 -3.13
N LYS A 76 -8.44 -15.35 -3.21
CA LYS A 76 -9.46 -16.02 -2.40
C LYS A 76 -9.59 -17.50 -2.76
N LEU A 77 -9.67 -17.82 -4.05
CA LEU A 77 -9.86 -19.20 -4.53
C LEU A 77 -8.65 -20.10 -4.25
N HIS A 78 -7.44 -19.54 -4.24
CA HIS A 78 -6.23 -20.29 -3.88
C HIS A 78 -6.04 -20.44 -2.37
N GLY A 79 -6.76 -19.67 -1.55
CA GLY A 79 -6.50 -19.58 -0.11
C GLY A 79 -5.26 -18.75 0.23
N SER A 80 -4.79 -17.90 -0.69
CA SER A 80 -3.66 -17.00 -0.47
C SER A 80 -3.99 -15.87 0.54
N VAL A 81 -5.28 -15.58 0.74
CA VAL A 81 -5.79 -14.63 1.73
C VAL A 81 -7.04 -15.19 2.41
N ASP A 82 -7.24 -14.85 3.67
CA ASP A 82 -8.47 -15.17 4.42
C ASP A 82 -9.48 -14.03 4.34
N VAL A 83 -8.98 -12.79 4.36
CA VAL A 83 -9.80 -11.58 4.26
C VAL A 83 -9.20 -10.64 3.23
N ILE A 84 -10.06 -10.10 2.37
CA ILE A 84 -9.75 -8.92 1.56
C ILE A 84 -10.62 -7.79 2.09
N GLU A 85 -10.00 -6.79 2.70
CA GLU A 85 -10.69 -5.63 3.25
C GLU A 85 -10.55 -4.45 2.27
N GLU A 86 -11.68 -3.90 1.85
CA GLU A 86 -11.72 -2.90 0.79
C GLU A 86 -11.96 -1.50 1.37
N GLY A 87 -10.97 -0.61 1.18
CA GLY A 87 -11.18 0.83 1.23
C GLY A 87 -11.89 1.34 -0.02
N TYR A 88 -11.90 2.66 -0.22
CA TYR A 88 -12.56 3.28 -1.36
C TYR A 88 -11.75 4.42 -1.95
N TYR A 89 -12.06 4.79 -3.19
CA TYR A 89 -11.52 5.99 -3.81
C TYR A 89 -12.52 7.13 -3.73
N ALA A 90 -12.06 8.28 -3.27
CA ALA A 90 -12.76 9.55 -3.41
C ALA A 90 -12.20 10.30 -4.63
N SER A 91 -13.07 10.84 -5.48
CA SER A 91 -12.68 11.73 -6.57
C SER A 91 -13.55 12.98 -6.62
N TRP A 92 -12.92 14.13 -6.74
CA TRP A 92 -13.58 15.43 -6.78
C TRP A 92 -12.73 16.45 -7.55
N ALA A 93 -13.37 17.52 -8.03
CA ALA A 93 -12.67 18.66 -8.58
C ALA A 93 -12.18 19.57 -7.43
N ASN A 94 -10.91 19.98 -7.47
CA ASN A 94 -10.30 20.81 -6.44
C ASN A 94 -9.47 21.94 -7.06
N GLU A 95 -9.55 23.15 -6.50
CA GLU A 95 -8.57 24.20 -6.83
C GLU A 95 -7.24 23.91 -6.13
N SER A 96 -6.16 23.80 -6.91
CA SER A 96 -4.81 23.60 -6.40
C SER A 96 -3.91 24.74 -6.86
N VAL A 97 -2.98 25.14 -5.99
CA VAL A 97 -1.99 26.20 -6.28
C VAL A 97 -1.06 25.73 -7.40
N MET A 98 -0.82 26.58 -8.38
CA MET A 98 0.12 26.33 -9.47
C MET A 98 1.56 26.57 -8.99
N THR A 99 2.49 25.79 -9.51
CA THR A 99 3.92 25.88 -9.19
C THR A 99 4.70 26.49 -10.34
N VAL A 100 5.82 27.15 -10.05
CA VAL A 100 6.76 27.61 -11.08
C VAL A 100 7.50 26.43 -11.69
N GLU A 101 7.90 25.49 -10.84
CA GLU A 101 8.66 24.30 -11.19
C GLU A 101 7.74 23.17 -11.68
N PRO A 102 8.27 22.22 -12.48
CA PRO A 102 7.52 21.07 -12.96
C PRO A 102 7.13 20.10 -11.82
N ALA A 103 6.19 19.20 -12.15
CA ALA A 103 5.75 18.13 -11.28
C ALA A 103 6.95 17.27 -10.79
N GLY A 104 6.95 16.92 -9.50
CA GLY A 104 8.01 16.13 -8.86
C GLY A 104 9.06 16.95 -8.09
N THR A 105 9.07 18.28 -8.23
CA THR A 105 9.94 19.18 -7.46
C THR A 105 9.56 19.14 -5.97
N ARG A 106 10.55 18.98 -5.08
CA ARG A 106 10.34 19.09 -3.62
C ARG A 106 10.22 20.55 -3.21
N ALA A 107 9.26 20.86 -2.34
CA ALA A 107 8.99 22.20 -1.83
C ALA A 107 8.95 23.28 -2.94
N PRO A 108 8.07 23.13 -3.95
CA PRO A 108 8.04 24.03 -5.10
C PRO A 108 7.57 25.44 -4.73
N SER A 109 8.00 26.41 -5.53
CA SER A 109 7.62 27.82 -5.40
C SER A 109 6.23 28.06 -5.98
N VAL A 110 5.45 28.91 -5.30
CA VAL A 110 4.11 29.31 -5.76
C VAL A 110 4.20 30.18 -7.01
N MET A 111 3.45 29.83 -8.06
CA MET A 111 3.32 30.66 -9.25
C MET A 111 2.47 31.89 -8.94
N ARG A 112 3.04 33.07 -9.23
CA ARG A 112 2.39 34.37 -9.06
C ARG A 112 2.40 35.17 -10.37
N ASP A 113 1.27 35.79 -10.68
CA ASP A 113 1.14 36.76 -11.77
C ASP A 113 0.36 38.02 -11.30
N PRO A 114 0.97 38.85 -10.43
CA PRO A 114 0.30 40.05 -9.92
C PRO A 114 0.04 41.08 -11.03
N LYS A 115 0.88 41.09 -12.08
CA LYS A 115 0.82 42.07 -13.18
C LYS A 115 -0.11 41.67 -14.33
N ARG A 116 -0.71 40.48 -14.29
CA ARG A 116 -1.59 39.97 -15.36
C ARG A 116 -0.91 39.82 -16.72
N LEU A 117 0.32 39.35 -16.70
CA LEU A 117 1.10 39.12 -17.91
C LEU A 117 0.78 37.76 -18.56
N LEU A 118 0.31 36.79 -17.77
CA LEU A 118 -0.02 35.46 -18.27
C LEU A 118 -1.49 35.39 -18.69
N SER A 119 -1.72 34.86 -19.88
CA SER A 119 -3.06 34.52 -20.42
C SER A 119 -3.13 33.04 -20.77
N TRP A 120 -4.33 32.47 -20.66
CA TRP A 120 -4.59 31.04 -20.83
C TRP A 120 -5.75 30.83 -21.79
N SER A 121 -5.83 29.64 -22.38
CA SER A 121 -6.96 29.32 -23.25
C SER A 121 -8.29 29.37 -22.45
N PRO A 122 -9.40 29.87 -23.03
CA PRO A 122 -10.66 30.02 -22.32
C PRO A 122 -11.24 28.73 -21.71
N GLY A 123 -10.84 27.56 -22.24
CA GLY A 123 -11.27 26.26 -21.73
C GLY A 123 -10.56 25.81 -20.45
N LEU A 124 -9.46 26.46 -20.06
CA LEU A 124 -8.73 26.12 -18.84
C LEU A 124 -9.34 26.82 -17.62
N ARG A 125 -9.66 26.02 -16.60
CA ARG A 125 -10.18 26.48 -15.31
C ARG A 125 -9.03 27.02 -14.43
N VAL A 126 -8.46 28.14 -14.85
CA VAL A 126 -7.36 28.84 -14.14
C VAL A 126 -7.90 30.11 -13.48
N ARG A 127 -7.60 30.29 -12.20
CA ARG A 127 -8.02 31.45 -11.40
C ARG A 127 -6.81 32.14 -10.79
N ARG A 128 -6.95 33.43 -10.57
CA ARG A 128 -6.03 34.24 -9.76
C ARG A 128 -6.76 34.82 -8.55
N ASN A 129 -6.09 34.87 -7.41
CA ASN A 129 -6.58 35.57 -6.21
C ASN A 129 -6.01 37.00 -6.10
N GLY A 130 -6.29 37.69 -4.99
CA GLY A 130 -5.88 39.09 -4.78
C GLY A 130 -4.38 39.35 -4.73
N ASP A 131 -3.57 38.38 -4.29
CA ASP A 131 -2.10 38.53 -4.16
C ASP A 131 -1.32 38.04 -5.40
N GLY A 132 -2.06 37.73 -6.47
CA GLY A 132 -1.49 37.25 -7.73
C GLY A 132 -1.21 35.75 -7.77
N THR A 133 -1.47 34.99 -6.71
CA THR A 133 -1.32 33.52 -6.71
C THR A 133 -2.25 32.86 -7.71
N MET A 134 -1.69 31.93 -8.48
CA MET A 134 -2.38 31.22 -9.53
C MET A 134 -2.89 29.85 -9.04
N PHE A 135 -4.12 29.52 -9.44
CA PHE A 135 -4.79 28.27 -9.12
C PHE A 135 -5.29 27.60 -10.40
N ALA A 136 -5.23 26.27 -10.45
CA ALA A 136 -5.88 25.47 -11.47
C ALA A 136 -6.88 24.53 -10.82
N THR A 137 -8.05 24.35 -11.44
CA THR A 137 -8.96 23.28 -11.05
C THR A 137 -8.42 21.95 -11.59
N VAL A 138 -8.14 21.02 -10.68
CA VAL A 138 -7.61 19.69 -10.99
C VAL A 138 -8.57 18.61 -10.54
N ARG A 139 -8.57 17.46 -11.22
CA ARG A 139 -9.21 16.23 -10.72
C ARG A 139 -8.31 15.66 -9.62
N LYS A 140 -8.76 15.66 -8.37
CA LYS A 140 -8.13 14.89 -7.29
C LYS A 140 -8.77 13.51 -7.21
N ARG A 141 -7.92 12.51 -6.95
CA ARG A 141 -8.33 11.14 -6.66
C ARG A 141 -7.44 10.63 -5.54
N GLU A 142 -8.06 10.20 -4.45
CA GLU A 142 -7.37 9.70 -3.26
C GLU A 142 -7.98 8.37 -2.87
N GLU A 143 -7.10 7.42 -2.53
CA GLU A 143 -7.48 6.23 -1.79
C GLU A 143 -7.79 6.63 -0.35
N LYS A 144 -8.77 5.96 0.26
CA LYS A 144 -9.13 6.13 1.66
C LYS A 144 -9.47 4.78 2.29
N GLY A 145 -8.93 4.58 3.49
CA GLY A 145 -9.36 3.54 4.42
C GLY A 145 -8.43 2.34 4.53
N SER A 146 -7.54 2.08 3.56
CA SER A 146 -6.65 0.90 3.63
C SER A 146 -5.82 0.85 4.90
N ASP A 147 -5.25 1.98 5.33
CA ASP A 147 -4.32 2.00 6.47
C ASP A 147 -5.06 1.81 7.79
N VAL A 148 -6.26 2.39 7.89
CA VAL A 148 -7.18 2.19 9.02
C VAL A 148 -7.60 0.73 9.10
N ASN A 149 -7.86 0.09 7.96
CA ASN A 149 -8.23 -1.32 7.89
C ASN A 149 -7.08 -2.23 8.37
N VAL A 150 -5.84 -1.97 7.92
CA VAL A 150 -4.64 -2.70 8.40
C VAL A 150 -4.50 -2.57 9.93
N ALA A 151 -4.56 -1.34 10.44
CA ALA A 151 -4.44 -1.05 11.86
C ALA A 151 -5.54 -1.72 12.70
N THR A 152 -6.79 -1.67 12.21
CA THR A 152 -7.96 -2.21 12.91
C THR A 152 -7.90 -3.72 13.01
N HIS A 153 -7.65 -4.41 11.88
CA HIS A 153 -7.53 -5.86 11.87
C HIS A 153 -6.34 -6.34 12.72
N LEU A 154 -5.18 -5.67 12.63
CA LEU A 154 -4.02 -5.96 13.47
C LEU A 154 -4.37 -5.91 14.96
N LEU A 155 -4.93 -4.79 15.41
CA LEU A 155 -5.23 -4.60 16.82
C LEU A 155 -6.37 -5.51 17.29
N ALA A 156 -7.39 -5.75 16.47
CA ALA A 156 -8.49 -6.65 16.80
C ALA A 156 -7.98 -8.07 17.08
N ASP A 157 -7.21 -8.64 16.16
CA ASP A 157 -6.71 -10.02 16.30
C ASP A 157 -5.67 -10.16 17.42
N VAL A 158 -4.84 -9.14 17.64
CA VAL A 158 -3.85 -9.13 18.73
C VAL A 158 -4.52 -9.02 20.10
N LEU A 159 -5.42 -8.05 20.28
CA LEU A 159 -6.06 -7.79 21.58
C LEU A 159 -7.09 -8.87 21.95
N GLN A 160 -7.67 -9.55 20.97
CA GLN A 160 -8.59 -10.68 21.18
C GLN A 160 -7.85 -12.03 21.33
N GLY A 161 -6.52 -12.06 21.16
CA GLY A 161 -5.71 -13.27 21.31
C GLY A 161 -5.88 -14.30 20.19
N HIS A 162 -6.40 -13.88 19.03
CA HIS A 162 -6.53 -14.76 17.85
C HIS A 162 -5.16 -15.20 17.33
N VAL A 163 -4.15 -14.33 17.46
CA VAL A 163 -2.78 -14.56 16.99
C VAL A 163 -1.75 -14.42 18.12
N GLU A 164 -0.63 -15.10 17.96
CA GLU A 164 0.48 -15.15 18.94
C GLU A 164 1.71 -14.36 18.46
N ALA A 165 1.73 -13.97 17.19
CA ALA A 165 2.66 -13.03 16.57
C ALA A 165 1.98 -12.40 15.34
N ALA A 166 2.49 -11.24 14.91
CA ALA A 166 1.97 -10.56 13.72
C ALA A 166 3.09 -10.15 12.76
N ILE A 167 2.81 -10.26 11.46
CA ILE A 167 3.62 -9.67 10.39
C ILE A 167 2.82 -8.54 9.76
N VAL A 168 3.42 -7.37 9.64
CA VAL A 168 2.84 -6.24 8.90
C VAL A 168 3.70 -5.98 7.67
N ILE A 169 3.09 -6.04 6.49
CA ILE A 169 3.75 -5.73 5.22
C ILE A 169 3.34 -4.32 4.81
N SER A 170 4.11 -3.34 5.29
CA SER A 170 3.98 -1.92 4.95
C SER A 170 5.22 -1.16 5.41
N ASN A 171 5.45 0.00 4.80
CA ASN A 171 6.40 1.00 5.26
C ASN A 171 5.72 2.36 5.49
N ASP A 172 4.40 2.36 5.73
CA ASP A 172 3.65 3.57 6.06
C ASP A 172 3.88 3.99 7.52
N SER A 173 4.27 5.24 7.73
CA SER A 173 4.48 5.79 9.07
C SER A 173 3.20 5.95 9.87
N ASP A 174 2.03 6.02 9.23
CA ASP A 174 0.75 6.19 9.92
C ASP A 174 0.37 4.95 10.75
N LEU A 175 0.98 3.80 10.43
CA LEU A 175 0.86 2.56 11.20
C LEU A 175 1.74 2.53 12.48
N ALA A 176 2.50 3.59 12.78
CA ALA A 176 3.40 3.61 13.94
C ALA A 176 2.68 3.37 15.28
N LEU A 177 1.55 4.04 15.50
CA LEU A 177 0.76 3.87 16.72
C LEU A 177 0.21 2.44 16.89
N PRO A 178 -0.54 1.86 15.92
CA PRO A 178 -1.08 0.51 16.07
C PRO A 178 0.01 -0.54 16.22
N ILE A 179 1.14 -0.39 15.51
CA ILE A 179 2.29 -1.29 15.68
C ILE A 179 2.84 -1.20 17.10
N ARG A 180 3.05 0.00 17.63
CA ARG A 180 3.57 0.18 19.00
C ARG A 180 2.64 -0.47 20.03
N ILE A 181 1.32 -0.31 19.90
CA ILE A 181 0.35 -0.98 20.78
C ILE A 181 0.43 -2.51 20.64
N ALA A 182 0.54 -3.02 19.41
CA ALA A 182 0.61 -4.45 19.17
C ALA A 182 1.89 -5.08 19.77
N ARG A 183 3.02 -4.34 19.79
CA ARG A 183 4.29 -4.79 20.41
C ARG A 183 4.17 -5.07 21.90
N GLU A 184 3.25 -4.43 22.60
CA GLU A 184 3.00 -4.68 24.03
C GLU A 184 2.33 -6.05 24.29
N HIS A 185 1.85 -6.73 23.24
CA HIS A 185 1.03 -7.94 23.36
C HIS A 185 1.63 -9.15 22.64
N VAL A 186 2.17 -8.95 21.42
CA VAL A 186 2.74 -10.04 20.61
C VAL A 186 4.02 -9.62 19.88
N PRO A 187 4.92 -10.56 19.55
CA PRO A 187 6.04 -10.28 18.65
C PRO A 187 5.56 -9.79 17.28
N ILE A 188 6.29 -8.81 16.74
CA ILE A 188 5.92 -8.10 15.49
C ILE A 188 7.07 -8.20 14.50
N GLY A 189 6.75 -8.66 13.29
CA GLY A 189 7.61 -8.63 12.11
C GLY A 189 7.16 -7.52 11.18
N LEU A 190 8.08 -6.67 10.74
CA LEU A 190 7.79 -5.62 9.76
C LEU A 190 8.54 -5.90 8.47
N ILE A 191 7.79 -5.96 7.36
CA ILE A 191 8.33 -6.13 6.02
C ILE A 191 8.14 -4.84 5.26
N ASN A 192 9.24 -4.18 4.91
CA ASN A 192 9.25 -3.00 4.06
C ASN A 192 9.30 -3.43 2.58
N PRO A 193 8.24 -3.21 1.79
CA PRO A 193 8.17 -3.63 0.39
C PRO A 193 8.94 -2.72 -0.57
N GLY A 194 9.43 -1.56 -0.12
CA GLY A 194 10.06 -0.54 -0.97
C GLY A 194 11.59 -0.48 -0.87
N ARG A 195 12.19 0.33 -1.75
CA ARG A 195 13.66 0.60 -1.75
C ARG A 195 14.12 1.54 -0.64
N LYS A 196 13.22 2.41 -0.16
CA LYS A 196 13.54 3.39 0.88
C LYS A 196 13.88 2.67 2.19
N PRO A 197 14.68 3.28 3.09
CA PRO A 197 14.84 2.77 4.44
C PRO A 197 13.49 2.61 5.14
N LEU A 198 13.44 1.74 6.15
CA LEU A 198 12.27 1.64 7.03
C LEU A 198 11.97 3.02 7.61
N ALA A 199 10.70 3.42 7.57
CA ALA A 199 10.23 4.70 8.08
C ALA A 199 10.67 4.86 9.54
N GLY A 200 11.18 6.05 9.89
CA GLY A 200 11.72 6.33 11.22
C GLY A 200 10.72 6.04 12.34
N ALA A 201 9.44 6.37 12.11
CA ALA A 201 8.35 6.14 13.05
C ALA A 201 8.02 4.65 13.27
N LEU A 202 8.39 3.77 12.32
CA LEU A 202 8.19 2.31 12.44
C LEU A 202 9.38 1.61 13.12
N LYS A 203 10.49 2.32 13.30
CA LYS A 203 11.65 1.81 14.04
C LYS A 203 11.25 1.56 15.50
N GLY A 204 11.93 0.62 16.12
CA GLY A 204 11.76 0.29 17.53
C GLY A 204 12.93 -0.55 18.01
N HIS A 205 12.78 -1.14 19.18
CA HIS A 205 13.79 -2.04 19.75
C HIS A 205 13.28 -3.48 19.72
N ALA A 206 14.15 -4.43 19.42
CA ALA A 206 13.76 -5.85 19.33
C ALA A 206 13.19 -6.40 20.65
N GLY A 207 13.53 -5.77 21.78
CA GLY A 207 13.02 -6.10 23.12
C GLY A 207 11.98 -5.11 23.68
N GLU A 208 11.42 -4.21 22.86
CA GLU A 208 10.26 -3.39 23.26
C GLU A 208 9.05 -4.30 23.58
N GLY A 209 8.17 -3.92 24.50
CA GLY A 209 6.99 -4.71 24.87
C GLY A 209 7.32 -6.17 25.21
N VAL A 210 6.70 -7.13 24.49
CA VAL A 210 6.96 -8.58 24.67
C VAL A 210 8.25 -9.07 23.99
N GLY A 211 8.88 -8.22 23.18
CA GLY A 211 10.11 -8.49 22.47
C GLY A 211 10.00 -9.48 21.31
N ARG A 212 11.16 -9.88 20.79
CA ARG A 212 11.31 -10.71 19.57
C ARG A 212 10.73 -10.05 18.31
N HIS A 213 10.75 -8.71 18.29
CA HIS A 213 10.41 -7.95 17.09
C HIS A 213 11.55 -8.00 16.07
N TRP A 214 11.20 -7.97 14.78
CA TRP A 214 12.18 -7.90 13.71
C TRP A 214 11.68 -7.05 12.55
N TRP A 215 12.62 -6.57 11.74
CA TRP A 215 12.35 -5.77 10.55
C TRP A 215 13.18 -6.31 9.40
N ARG A 216 12.55 -6.49 8.24
CA ARG A 216 13.22 -6.89 7.02
C ARG A 216 12.76 -6.02 5.86
N ARG A 217 13.65 -5.85 4.88
CA ARG A 217 13.24 -5.39 3.56
C ARG A 217 12.82 -6.62 2.76
N LEU A 218 11.76 -6.46 1.97
CA LEU A 218 11.32 -7.47 1.04
C LEU A 218 12.36 -7.68 -0.06
N ASP A 219 12.81 -8.91 -0.25
CA ASP A 219 13.69 -9.26 -1.36
C ASP A 219 12.91 -9.22 -2.69
N PRO A 220 13.41 -8.52 -3.74
CA PRO A 220 12.77 -8.52 -5.04
C PRO A 220 12.57 -9.92 -5.65
N SER A 221 13.46 -10.88 -5.34
CA SER A 221 13.34 -12.26 -5.83
C SER A 221 12.12 -12.97 -5.24
N ASP A 222 11.77 -12.71 -3.98
CA ASP A 222 10.56 -13.27 -3.36
C ASP A 222 9.29 -12.83 -4.10
N LEU A 223 9.25 -11.59 -4.59
CA LEU A 223 8.14 -11.10 -5.41
C LEU A 223 8.01 -11.86 -6.74
N GLN A 224 9.09 -12.42 -7.27
CA GLN A 224 9.08 -13.19 -8.53
C GLN A 224 8.88 -14.69 -8.31
N GLU A 225 9.32 -15.21 -7.17
CA GLU A 225 9.25 -16.63 -6.84
C GLU A 225 7.94 -17.03 -6.17
N CYS A 226 7.35 -16.16 -5.34
CA CYS A 226 6.07 -16.40 -4.69
C CYS A 226 4.91 -16.04 -5.61
N GLN A 227 4.80 -16.64 -6.80
CA GLN A 227 3.67 -16.41 -7.70
C GLN A 227 2.57 -17.46 -7.48
N LEU A 228 1.32 -17.04 -7.59
CA LEU A 228 0.18 -17.94 -7.69
C LEU A 228 0.35 -18.88 -8.90
N PRO A 229 -0.22 -20.09 -8.86
CA PRO A 229 -0.27 -20.92 -10.05
C PRO A 229 -1.05 -20.23 -11.17
N ASN A 230 -0.77 -20.60 -12.42
CA ASN A 230 -1.47 -20.07 -13.57
C ASN A 230 -1.97 -21.24 -14.45
N PRO A 231 -3.29 -21.51 -14.47
CA PRO A 231 -4.39 -20.75 -13.86
C PRO A 231 -4.66 -21.09 -12.39
N VAL A 232 -5.37 -20.20 -11.67
CA VAL A 232 -5.99 -20.48 -10.36
C VAL A 232 -7.49 -20.73 -10.57
N ALA A 233 -7.95 -21.97 -10.36
CA ALA A 233 -9.38 -22.32 -10.48
C ALA A 233 -10.04 -21.78 -11.77
N GLY A 234 -9.31 -21.86 -12.90
CA GLY A 234 -9.77 -21.36 -14.21
C GLY A 234 -9.51 -19.88 -14.48
N ILE A 235 -9.02 -19.10 -13.50
CA ILE A 235 -8.63 -17.70 -13.69
C ILE A 235 -7.16 -17.66 -14.15
N ALA A 236 -6.95 -17.23 -15.38
CA ALA A 236 -5.61 -17.05 -15.93
C ALA A 236 -4.98 -15.74 -15.44
N LYS A 237 -3.67 -15.78 -15.22
CA LYS A 237 -2.85 -14.60 -14.98
C LYS A 237 -3.01 -13.62 -16.15
N PRO A 238 -3.27 -12.32 -15.90
CA PRO A 238 -3.34 -11.33 -16.98
C PRO A 238 -2.05 -11.28 -17.80
N SER A 239 -2.17 -11.21 -19.13
CA SER A 239 -1.02 -11.22 -20.06
C SER A 239 -0.05 -10.06 -19.87
N THR A 240 -0.52 -8.94 -19.33
CA THR A 240 0.29 -7.75 -19.03
C THR A 240 1.01 -7.81 -17.67
N TRP A 241 0.86 -8.89 -16.91
CA TRP A 241 1.40 -9.05 -15.55
C TRP A 241 2.51 -10.09 -15.47
#